data_AF-A0A3C0BPW6-F1
#
_entry.id   AF-A0A3C0BPW6-F1
#
_cell.length_a   1.000
_cell.length_b   1.000
_cell.length_c   1.000
_cell.angle_alpha   90.00
_cell.angle_beta   90.00
_cell.angle_gamma   90.00
#
_symmetry.space_group_name_H-M   'P 1'
#
loop_
_entity.id
_entity.type
_entity.pdbx_description
1 polymer ?
#
loop_
_entity_poly.entity_id
_entity_poly.type
_entity_poly.pdbx_seq_one_letter_code
_entity_poly.pdbx_strand_id
1 'polypeptide(L)' 'MTKLEIEVQDGDITVTLPNTSYTVTYYKPKNSPQLLAKRIATRDDPLVAMTLSEFLAAAWRLGHNKARALGWINVAGTH' A
#
# COMPACT_ATOMS: atom_id res chain seq x y z
N MET A 1 -13.52 -14.57 0.63
CA MET A 1 -12.17 -14.02 0.91
C MET A 1 -11.92 -12.91 -0.10
N THR A 2 -11.95 -11.66 0.33
CA THR A 2 -11.59 -10.50 -0.50
C THR A 2 -10.07 -10.44 -0.64
N LYS A 3 -9.56 -10.45 -1.87
CA LYS A 3 -8.12 -10.44 -2.16
C LYS A 3 -7.72 -9.03 -2.59
N LEU A 4 -6.67 -8.50 -1.97
CA LEU A 4 -6.05 -7.24 -2.37
C LEU A 4 -5.22 -7.43 -3.64
N GLU A 5 -5.24 -6.42 -4.50
CA GLU A 5 -4.43 -6.37 -5.72
C GLU A 5 -3.29 -5.35 -5.54
N ILE A 6 -2.16 -5.61 -6.19
CA ILE A 6 -1.00 -4.71 -6.20
C ILE A 6 -0.65 -4.42 -7.65
N GLU A 7 -0.49 -3.14 -7.95
CA GLU A 7 0.06 -2.67 -9.22
C GLU A 7 1.33 -1.85 -8.95
N VAL A 8 2.32 -1.99 -9.83
CA VAL A 8 3.55 -1.20 -9.78
C VAL A 8 3.70 -0.48 -11.11
N GLN A 9 3.63 0.85 -11.08
CA GLN A 9 3.67 1.70 -12.26
C GLN A 9 4.42 2.98 -11.93
N ASP A 10 5.31 3.44 -12.81
CA ASP A 10 6.00 4.73 -12.72
C ASP A 10 6.69 5.04 -11.37
N GLY A 11 7.20 4.02 -10.68
CA GLY A 11 7.83 4.21 -9.37
C GLY A 11 6.85 4.38 -8.21
N ASP A 12 5.59 4.02 -8.44
CA ASP A 12 4.55 3.91 -7.43
C ASP A 12 4.12 2.45 -7.22
N ILE A 13 3.61 2.16 -6.02
CA ILE A 13 2.95 0.90 -5.67
C ILE A 13 1.52 1.24 -5.27
N THR A 14 0.55 0.82 -6.06
CA THR A 14 -0.87 0.98 -5.75
C THR A 14 -1.43 -0.32 -5.23
N VAL A 15 -2.12 -0.27 -4.10
CA VAL A 15 -2.87 -1.39 -3.53
C VAL A 15 -4.35 -1.05 -3.58
N THR A 16 -5.16 -1.97 -4.13
CA THR A 16 -6.60 -1.80 -4.26
C THR A 16 -7.32 -3.00 -3.65
N LEU A 17 -8.53 -2.75 -3.14
CA LEU A 17 -9.52 -3.81 -3.00
C LEU A 17 -10.49 -3.72 -4.19
N PRO A 18 -10.56 -4.72 -5.08
CA PRO A 18 -11.46 -4.69 -6.22
C PRO A 18 -12.92 -4.54 -5.82
N ASN A 19 -13.68 -3.83 -6.66
CA ASN A 19 -15.10 -3.54 -6.46
C ASN A 19 -15.43 -2.69 -5.22
N THR A 20 -14.44 -1.96 -4.70
CA THR A 20 -14.64 -0.94 -3.65
C THR A 20 -13.90 0.34 -4.00
N SER A 21 -14.16 1.38 -3.21
CA SER A 21 -13.45 2.65 -3.23
C SER A 21 -12.10 2.62 -2.50
N TYR A 22 -11.71 1.47 -1.93
CA TYR A 22 -10.46 1.35 -1.21
C TYR A 22 -9.26 1.25 -2.15
N THR A 23 -8.45 2.30 -2.11
CA THR A 23 -7.20 2.39 -2.82
C THR A 23 -6.17 3.11 -1.96
N VAL A 24 -4.92 2.69 -2.03
CA VAL A 24 -3.79 3.45 -1.52
C VAL A 24 -2.59 3.37 -2.47
N THR A 25 -1.98 4.51 -2.76
CA THR A 25 -0.74 4.59 -3.55
C THR A 25 0.42 5.00 -2.68
N TYR A 26 1.45 4.17 -2.66
CA TYR A 26 2.74 4.40 -2.04
C TYR A 26 3.79 4.79 -3.07
N TYR A 27 4.72 5.63 -2.66
CA TYR A 27 5.88 6.00 -3.45
C TYR A 27 7.10 6.16 -2.54
N LYS A 28 8.30 6.01 -3.10
CA LYS A 28 9.55 6.28 -2.40
C LYS A 28 10.19 7.56 -2.92
N PRO A 29 10.19 8.67 -2.15
CA PRO A 29 11.00 9.83 -2.48
C PRO A 29 12.50 9.48 -2.52
N LYS A 30 13.26 10.09 -3.44
CA LYS A 30 14.71 9.87 -3.58
C LYS A 30 15.49 10.08 -2.26
N ASN A 31 15.05 11.05 -1.46
CA ASN A 31 15.72 11.46 -0.22
C ASN A 31 15.06 10.88 1.04
N SER A 32 14.13 9.93 0.90
CA SER A 32 13.45 9.31 2.03
C SER A 32 13.84 7.84 2.17
N PRO A 33 14.20 7.37 3.37
CA PRO A 33 14.38 5.94 3.62
C PRO A 33 13.04 5.20 3.73
N GLN A 34 11.92 5.92 3.83
CA GLN A 34 10.59 5.35 4.06
C GLN A 34 9.67 5.55 2.84
N LEU A 35 8.68 4.66 2.71
CA LEU A 35 7.54 4.84 1.80
C LEU A 35 6.60 5.92 2.33
N LEU A 36 6.11 6.76 1.44
CA LEU A 36 5.04 7.73 1.72
C LEU A 36 3.79 7.38 0.92
N ALA A 37 2.62 7.73 1.44
CA ALA A 37 1.35 7.57 0.77
C ALA A 37 0.90 8.89 0.13
N LYS A 38 0.28 8.85 -1.06
CA LYS A 38 -0.18 10.08 -1.77
C LYS A 38 -1.63 10.04 -2.29
N ARG A 39 -2.24 8.86 -2.35
CA ARG A 39 -3.68 8.69 -2.65
C ARG A 39 -4.19 7.71 -1.62
N ILE A 40 -5.06 8.13 -0.71
CA ILE A 40 -5.57 7.30 0.37
C ILE A 40 -7.10 7.45 0.36
N ALA A 41 -7.83 6.34 0.37
CA ALA A 41 -9.26 6.35 0.64
C ALA A 41 -9.55 7.03 1.99
N THR A 42 -10.58 7.88 2.05
CA THR A 42 -10.84 8.76 3.20
C THR A 42 -12.04 8.35 4.05
N ARG A 43 -12.81 7.36 3.61
CA ARG A 43 -14.01 6.85 4.30
C ARG A 43 -14.17 5.36 4.07
N ASP A 44 -14.93 4.72 4.95
CA ASP A 44 -15.37 3.34 4.78
C ASP A 44 -16.23 3.19 3.53
N ASP A 45 -16.07 2.05 2.86
CA ASP A 45 -16.91 1.67 1.74
C ASP A 45 -18.13 0.88 2.26
N PRO A 46 -19.36 1.36 2.03
CA PRO A 46 -20.55 0.71 2.57
C PRO A 46 -20.84 -0.65 1.93
N LEU A 47 -20.16 -1.01 0.83
CA LEU A 47 -20.37 -2.26 0.11
C LEU A 47 -19.57 -3.43 0.70
N VAL A 48 -18.70 -3.18 1.67
CA VAL A 48 -17.89 -4.22 2.32
C VAL A 48 -17.88 -4.08 3.84
N ALA A 49 -17.82 -5.23 4.52
CA ALA A 49 -17.72 -5.27 5.97
C ALA A 49 -16.34 -4.83 6.49
N MET A 50 -15.31 -4.87 5.62
CA MET A 50 -13.96 -4.45 5.98
C MET A 50 -13.91 -2.92 6.09
N THR A 51 -13.38 -2.42 7.20
CA THR A 51 -13.16 -1.00 7.44
C THR A 51 -11.97 -0.47 6.64
N LEU A 52 -11.91 0.85 6.47
CA LEU A 52 -10.79 1.56 5.87
C LEU A 52 -9.51 1.33 6.67
N SER A 53 -9.57 1.30 8.00
CA SER A 53 -8.40 1.05 8.85
C SER A 53 -7.83 -0.36 8.64
N GLU A 54 -8.68 -1.37 8.50
CA GLU A 54 -8.26 -2.74 8.19
C GLU A 54 -7.65 -2.84 6.79
N PHE A 55 -8.28 -2.18 5.82
CA PHE A 55 -7.71 -2.03 4.47
C PHE A 55 -6.31 -1.43 4.53
N LEU A 56 -6.14 -0.29 5.21
CA LEU A 56 -4.85 0.42 5.27
C LEU A 56 -3.77 -0.40 5.97
N ALA A 57 -4.11 -1.15 7.02
CA ALA A 57 -3.18 -2.04 7.70
C ALA A 57 -2.71 -3.18 6.79
N ALA A 58 -3.63 -3.79 6.04
CA ALA A 58 -3.32 -4.85 5.08
C ALA A 58 -2.53 -4.31 3.88
N ALA A 59 -2.94 -3.18 3.33
CA ALA A 59 -2.29 -2.52 2.21
C ALA A 59 -0.89 -2.02 2.56
N TRP A 60 -0.67 -1.52 3.79
CA TRP A 60 0.67 -1.14 4.25
C TRP A 60 1.62 -2.33 4.26
N ARG A 61 1.21 -3.47 4.83
CA ARG A 61 2.02 -4.70 4.83
C ARG A 61 2.36 -5.14 3.41
N LEU A 62 1.36 -5.11 2.54
CA LEU A 62 1.49 -5.58 1.16
C LEU A 62 2.41 -4.67 0.32
N GLY A 63 2.19 -3.35 0.39
CA GLY A 63 3.02 -2.34 -0.28
C GLY A 63 4.46 -2.33 0.24
N HIS A 64 4.65 -2.46 1.56
CA HIS A 64 5.97 -2.51 2.18
C HIS A 64 6.74 -3.79 1.77
N ASN A 65 6.07 -4.94 1.72
CA ASN A 65 6.67 -6.18 1.22
C ASN A 65 7.06 -6.07 -0.26
N LYS A 66 6.20 -5.45 -1.07
CA LYS A 66 6.52 -5.22 -2.49
C LYS A 66 7.70 -4.26 -2.65
N ALA A 67 7.75 -3.18 -1.89
CA ALA A 67 8.88 -2.24 -1.91
C ALA A 67 10.20 -2.88 -1.48
N ARG A 68 10.18 -3.80 -0.50
CA ARG A 68 11.34 -4.62 -0.14
C ARG A 68 11.79 -5.49 -1.30
N ALA A 69 10.85 -6.19 -1.95
CA ALA A 69 11.14 -7.04 -3.11
C ALA A 69 11.69 -6.24 -4.30
N LEU A 70 11.34 -4.97 -4.43
CA LEU A 70 11.87 -4.04 -5.44
C LEU A 70 13.20 -3.39 -5.03
N GLY A 71 13.73 -3.66 -3.84
CA GLY A 71 14.94 -3.02 -3.31
C GLY A 71 14.77 -1.54 -3.00
N TRP A 72 13.54 -1.04 -2.93
CA TRP A 72 13.28 0.38 -2.62
C TRP A 72 13.63 0.67 -1.17
N ILE A 73 13.29 -0.24 -0.27
CA ILE A 73 13.57 -0.10 1.15
C ILE A 73 14.41 -1.29 1.61
N ASN A 74 15.54 -0.99 2.23
CA ASN A 74 16.34 -1.99 2.92
C ASN A 74 15.77 -2.15 4.33
N VAL A 75 15.77 -3.38 4.84
CA VAL A 75 15.65 -3.57 6.29
C VAL A 75 16.87 -2.87 6.87
N ALA A 76 16.67 -1.92 7.79
CA ALA A 76 17.79 -1.35 8.53
C ALA A 76 18.63 -2.51 9.08
N GLY A 77 19.94 -2.46 8.83
CA GLY A 77 20.84 -3.58 9.03
C GLY A 77 20.67 -4.23 10.40
N THR A 78 20.44 -5.54 10.39
CA THR A 78 21.01 -6.43 11.39
C THR A 78 22.44 -6.73 10.93
N HIS A 79 23.37 -5.89 11.37
CA HIS A 79 24.78 -6.25 11.54
C HIS A 79 25.10 -6.14 13.02
#